data_AF-A0A7Y4TK77-F1
#
_entry.id   AF-A0A7Y4TK77-F1
#
_cell.length_a   1.000
_cell.length_b   1.000
_cell.length_c   1.000
_cell.angle_alpha   90.00
_cell.angle_beta   90.00
_cell.angle_gamma   90.00
#
_symmetry.space_group_name_H-M   'P 1'
#
loop_
_entity.id
_entity.type
_entity.pdbx_description
1 polymer ?
#
loop_
_entity_poly.entity_id
_entity_poly.type
_entity_poly.pdbx_seq_one_letter_code
_entity_poly.pdbx_strand_id
1 'polypeptide(L)'
;MNVSLTPELEKLVNDKVKSGRYNSASEVIREGLRLLQDHDELKRIRLDELRREIMLGVEQIKNGQYTLVETEQELVEFGERIFSKAKARASKVKEQV
;
A
#
# COMPACT_ATOMS: atom_id res chain seq x y z
N MET A 1 32.38 -5.13 -10.46
CA MET A 1 31.56 -6.30 -10.10
C MET A 1 31.05 -6.92 -11.39
N ASN A 2 31.15 -8.25 -11.56
CA ASN A 2 30.58 -8.95 -12.71
C ASN A 2 29.30 -9.66 -12.26
N VAL A 3 28.22 -9.53 -13.03
CA VAL A 3 26.92 -10.12 -12.70
C VAL A 3 26.47 -10.94 -13.89
N SER A 4 26.20 -12.22 -13.67
CA SER A 4 25.67 -13.10 -14.70
C SER A 4 24.17 -12.92 -14.83
N LEU A 5 23.69 -12.64 -16.04
CA LEU A 5 22.27 -12.57 -16.36
C LEU A 5 21.81 -13.89 -16.98
N THR A 6 20.52 -14.19 -16.85
CA THR A 6 19.92 -15.25 -17.67
C THR A 6 19.84 -14.79 -19.13
N PRO A 7 19.79 -15.70 -20.12
CA PRO A 7 19.71 -15.33 -21.53
C PRO A 7 18.54 -14.38 -21.84
N GLU A 8 17.42 -14.53 -21.15
CA GLU A 8 16.22 -13.70 -21.32
C GLU A 8 16.47 -12.26 -20.85
N LEU A 9 17.13 -12.09 -19.70
CA LEU A 9 17.48 -10.77 -19.15
C LEU A 9 18.57 -10.09 -19.99
N GLU A 10 19.54 -10.85 -20.48
CA GLU A 10 20.55 -10.33 -21.40
C GLU A 10 19.92 -9.84 -22.71
N LYS A 11 18.99 -10.61 -23.30
CA LYS A 11 18.23 -10.18 -24.47
C LYS A 11 17.46 -8.89 -24.19
N LEU A 12 16.74 -8.82 -23.06
CA LEU A 12 16.00 -7.63 -22.67
C LEU A 12 16.90 -6.39 -22.57
N VAL A 13 18.05 -6.52 -21.89
CA VAL A 13 19.01 -5.42 -21.74
C VAL A 13 19.55 -4.98 -23.12
N ASN A 14 19.92 -5.94 -23.96
CA ASN A 14 20.40 -5.67 -25.31
C ASN A 14 19.36 -4.96 -26.18
N ASP A 15 18.09 -5.38 -26.13
CA ASP A 15 17.00 -4.74 -26.88
C ASP A 15 16.76 -3.29 -26.40
N LYS A 16 16.89 -3.02 -25.10
CA LYS A 16 16.79 -1.66 -24.53
C LYS A 16 17.93 -0.77 -24.98
N VAL A 17 19.16 -1.26 -25.05
CA VAL A 17 20.31 -0.50 -25.57
C VAL A 17 20.15 -0.26 -27.07
N LYS A 18 19.81 -1.30 -27.85
CA LYS A 18 19.58 -1.19 -29.31
C LYS A 18 18.49 -0.20 -29.69
N SER A 19 17.50 0.01 -28.81
CA SER A 19 16.46 1.03 -29.03
C SER A 19 16.99 2.48 -29.02
N GLY A 20 18.23 2.70 -28.60
CA GLY A 20 18.84 4.03 -28.45
C GLY A 20 18.40 4.77 -27.19
N ARG A 21 17.50 4.18 -26.37
CA ARG A 21 17.05 4.79 -25.11
C ARG A 21 18.12 4.81 -24.02
N TYR A 22 19.08 3.90 -24.08
CA TYR A 22 20.16 3.76 -23.11
C TYR A 22 21.49 3.58 -23.83
N ASN A 23 22.56 4.16 -23.29
CA ASN A 23 23.89 4.14 -23.89
C ASN A 23 24.67 2.86 -23.57
N SER A 24 24.28 2.16 -22.49
CA SER A 24 24.99 0.95 -22.05
C SER A 24 24.11 -0.01 -21.26
N ALA A 25 24.50 -1.28 -21.21
CA ALA A 25 23.87 -2.28 -20.36
C ALA A 25 23.90 -1.88 -18.87
N SER A 26 25.01 -1.29 -18.40
CA SER A 26 25.12 -0.84 -17.02
C SER A 26 24.13 0.28 -16.68
N GLU A 27 23.75 1.11 -17.65
CA GLU A 27 22.73 2.14 -17.45
C GLU A 27 21.34 1.52 -17.27
N VAL A 28 20.98 0.54 -18.11
CA VAL A 28 19.72 -0.22 -17.99
C VAL A 28 19.64 -0.91 -16.63
N ILE A 29 20.73 -1.54 -16.20
CA ILE A 29 20.78 -2.27 -14.93
C ILE A 29 20.64 -1.29 -13.75
N ARG A 30 21.36 -0.16 -13.77
CA ARG A 30 21.26 0.85 -12.69
C ARG A 30 19.84 1.40 -12.57
N GLU A 31 19.20 1.71 -13.69
CA GLU A 31 17.83 2.20 -13.69
C GLU A 31 16.86 1.12 -13.17
N GLY A 32 17.03 -0.13 -13.58
CA GLY A 32 16.26 -1.26 -13.05
C GLY A 32 16.42 -1.44 -11.54
N LEU A 33 17.65 -1.33 -11.02
CA LEU A 33 17.92 -1.40 -9.58
C LEU A 33 17.35 -0.21 -8.81
N ARG A 34 17.37 0.99 -9.39
CA ARG A 34 16.74 2.18 -8.80
C ARG A 34 15.23 1.99 -8.64
N LEU A 35 14.57 1.51 -9.70
CA LEU A 35 13.13 1.19 -9.66
C LEU A 35 12.81 0.07 -8.65
N LEU A 36 13.68 -0.94 -8.54
CA LEU A 36 13.54 -2.00 -7.53
C LEU A 36 13.64 -1.44 -6.11
N GLN A 37 14.61 -0.56 -5.86
CA GLN A 37 14.76 0.11 -4.57
C GLN A 37 13.54 0.96 -4.22
N ASP A 38 13.03 1.77 -5.16
CA ASP A 38 11.83 2.60 -4.97
C ASP A 38 10.61 1.72 -4.64
N HIS A 39 10.46 0.59 -5.34
CA HIS A 39 9.39 -0.38 -5.09
C HIS A 39 9.50 -1.03 -3.71
N ASP A 40 10.70 -1.45 -3.31
CA ASP A 40 10.94 -2.08 -2.01
C ASP A 40 10.70 -1.10 -0.85
N GLU A 41 11.10 0.17 -1.02
CA GLU A 41 10.81 1.23 -0.06
C GLU A 41 9.30 1.46 0.09
N LEU A 42 8.57 1.57 -1.02
CA LEU A 42 7.11 1.74 -0.98
C LEU A 42 6.43 0.55 -0.29
N LYS A 43 6.88 -0.68 -0.57
CA LYS A 43 6.38 -1.89 0.08
C LYS A 43 6.64 -1.86 1.59
N ARG A 44 7.83 -1.43 2.02
CA ARG A 44 8.17 -1.28 3.44
C ARG A 44 7.24 -0.26 4.12
N ILE A 45 7.05 0.92 3.53
CA ILE A 45 6.19 1.96 4.08
C ILE A 45 4.75 1.45 4.28
N ARG A 46 4.19 0.78 3.25
CA ARG A 46 2.83 0.19 3.32
C ARG A 46 2.71 -0.88 4.39
N LEU A 47 3.72 -1.74 4.55
CA LEU A 47 3.72 -2.76 5.59
C LEU A 47 3.80 -2.14 6.99
N ASP A 48 4.60 -1.09 7.16
CA ASP A 48 4.71 -0.42 8.45
C ASP A 48 3.43 0.34 8.80
N GLU A 49 2.76 0.93 7.81
CA GLU A 49 1.43 1.53 7.98
C GLU A 49 0.39 0.49 8.38
N LEU A 50 0.33 -0.64 7.66
CA LEU A 50 -0.58 -1.73 7.99
C LEU A 50 -0.34 -2.27 9.40
N ARG A 51 0.93 -2.44 9.81
CA ARG A 51 1.29 -2.86 11.17
C ARG A 51 0.81 -1.85 12.21
N ARG A 52 0.95 -0.55 11.94
CA ARG A 52 0.44 0.50 12.84
C ARG A 52 -1.08 0.40 13.01
N GLU A 53 -1.82 0.31 11.90
CA GLU A 53 -3.29 0.21 11.94
C GLU A 53 -3.77 -1.05 12.67
N ILE A 54 -3.12 -2.19 12.45
CA ILE A 54 -3.41 -3.43 13.19
C ILE A 54 -3.15 -3.23 14.69
N MET A 55 -2.02 -2.63 15.06
CA MET A 55 -1.70 -2.37 16.47
C MET A 55 -2.70 -1.43 17.12
N LEU A 56 -3.16 -0.39 16.41
CA LEU A 56 -4.24 0.48 16.87
C LEU A 56 -5.52 -0.32 17.13
N GLY A 57 -5.92 -1.21 16.21
CA GLY A 57 -7.08 -2.09 16.38
C GLY A 57 -6.93 -3.06 17.57
N VAL A 58 -5.73 -3.63 17.76
CA VAL A 58 -5.44 -4.51 18.91
C VAL A 58 -5.59 -3.75 20.23
N GLU A 59 -5.05 -2.54 20.33
CA GLU A 59 -5.20 -1.70 21.52
C GLU A 59 -6.66 -1.27 21.75
N GLN A 60 -7.40 -0.95 20.68
CA GLN A 60 -8.85 -0.69 20.77
C GLN A 60 -9.59 -1.89 21.37
N ILE A 61 -9.33 -3.10 20.89
CA ILE A 61 -9.95 -4.32 21.41
C ILE A 61 -9.61 -4.52 22.89
N LYS A 62 -8.34 -4.39 23.28
CA LYS A 62 -7.90 -4.51 24.68
C LYS A 62 -8.62 -3.51 25.60
N ASN A 63 -8.88 -2.32 25.10
CA ASN A 63 -9.58 -1.25 25.83
C ASN A 63 -11.11 -1.35 25.75
N GLY A 64 -11.67 -2.46 25.22
CA GLY A 64 -13.11 -2.66 25.11
C GLY A 64 -13.77 -1.81 24.01
N GLN A 65 -12.99 -1.19 23.13
CA GLN A 65 -13.47 -0.35 22.04
C GLN A 65 -13.81 -1.18 20.80
N TYR A 66 -14.73 -2.11 20.94
CA TYR A 66 -15.22 -2.96 19.85
C TYR A 66 -16.75 -3.10 19.93
N THR A 67 -17.36 -3.61 18.87
CA THR A 67 -18.76 -4.07 18.88
C THR A 67 -18.74 -5.53 18.45
N LEU A 68 -19.32 -6.39 19.28
CA LEU A 68 -19.55 -7.78 18.91
C LEU A 68 -20.75 -7.83 17.96
N VAL A 69 -20.63 -8.60 16.89
CA VAL A 69 -21.71 -8.83 15.92
C VAL A 69 -21.78 -10.34 15.69
N GLU A 70 -22.84 -10.97 16.17
CA GLU A 70 -23.07 -12.41 16.07
C GLU A 70 -24.13 -12.76 15.04
N THR A 71 -25.04 -11.83 14.75
CA THR A 71 -26.15 -12.04 13.83
C THR A 71 -26.11 -11.10 12.63
N GLU A 72 -26.73 -11.52 11.52
CA GLU A 72 -26.88 -10.67 10.33
C GLU A 72 -27.67 -9.39 10.64
N GLN A 73 -28.67 -9.49 11.52
CA GLN A 73 -29.43 -8.33 11.98
C GLN A 73 -28.54 -7.32 12.73
N GLU A 74 -27.69 -7.77 13.65
CA GLU A 74 -26.74 -6.91 14.36
C GLU A 74 -25.76 -6.22 13.40
N LEU A 75 -25.37 -6.88 12.29
CA LEU A 75 -24.50 -6.28 11.28
C LEU A 75 -25.21 -5.13 10.55
N VAL A 76 -26.48 -5.30 10.20
CA VAL A 76 -27.29 -4.25 9.58
C VAL A 76 -27.44 -3.06 10.53
N GLU A 77 -27.81 -3.31 11.78
CA GLU A 77 -27.95 -2.27 12.81
C GLU A 77 -26.62 -1.54 13.08
N PHE A 78 -25.51 -2.27 13.10
CA PHE A 78 -24.18 -1.70 13.19
C PHE A 78 -23.89 -0.75 12.02
N GLY A 79 -24.18 -1.19 10.79
CA GLY A 79 -24.03 -0.39 9.58
C GLY A 79 -24.83 0.91 9.65
N GLU A 80 -26.12 0.83 9.96
CA GLU A 80 -27.00 2.00 10.10
C GLU A 80 -26.48 3.00 11.14
N ARG A 81 -26.00 2.50 12.28
CA ARG A 81 -25.41 3.33 13.33
C ARG A 81 -24.15 4.05 12.89
N ILE A 82 -23.26 3.37 12.15
CA ILE A 82 -22.04 4.00 11.60
C ILE A 82 -22.40 5.07 10.57
N PHE A 83 -23.34 4.78 9.66
CA PHE A 83 -23.82 5.74 8.66
C PHE A 83 -24.46 6.97 9.30
N SER A 84 -25.31 6.79 10.31
CA SER A 84 -25.95 7.89 11.03
C SER A 84 -24.92 8.80 11.73
N LYS A 85 -23.92 8.22 12.40
CA LYS A 85 -22.81 8.98 13.03
C LYS A 85 -21.97 9.73 11.99
N ALA A 86 -21.68 9.11 10.85
CA ALA A 86 -20.94 9.74 9.76
C ALA A 86 -21.71 10.95 9.19
N LYS A 87 -23.02 10.79 8.94
CA LYS A 87 -23.89 11.87 8.48
C LYS A 87 -23.92 13.04 9.46
N ALA A 88 -24.09 12.77 10.75
CA ALA A 88 -24.10 13.81 11.79
C ALA A 88 -22.77 14.60 11.89
N ARG A 89 -21.62 13.93 11.73
CA ARG A 89 -20.31 14.59 11.65
C ARG A 89 -20.21 15.50 10.42
N ALA A 90 -20.66 15.03 9.26
CA ALA A 90 -20.63 15.80 8.02
C ALA A 90 -21.51 17.07 8.09
N SER A 91 -22.67 17.00 8.77
CA SER A 91 -23.54 18.18 8.98
C SER A 91 -22.86 19.25 9.83
N LYS A 92 -22.20 18.86 10.92
CA LYS A 92 -21.53 19.80 11.84
C LYS A 92 -20.34 20.51 11.22
N VAL A 93 -19.63 19.86 10.29
CA VAL A 93 -18.52 20.49 9.55
C VAL A 93 -19.02 21.58 8.60
N LYS A 94 -20.24 21.43 8.03
CA LYS A 94 -20.84 22.45 7.17
C LYS A 94 -21.38 23.68 7.91
N GLU A 95 -21.64 23.60 9.21
CA GLU A 95 -22.07 24.73 10.03
C GLU A 95 -20.90 25.54 10.61
N GLN A 96 -19.67 25.03 10.52
CA GLN A 96 -18.45 25.67 11.03
C GLN A 96 -17.59 26.36 9.95
N VAL A 97 -18.05 26.35 8.69
CA VAL A 97 -17.41 26.99 7.53
C VAL A 97 -18.39 28.00 6.94
#